data_AF-A0A212CTP6-F1
#
_entry.id   AF-A0A212CTP6-F1
#
_cell.length_a   1.000
_cell.length_b   1.000
_cell.length_c   1.000
_cell.angle_alpha   90.00
_cell.angle_beta   90.00
_cell.angle_gamma   90.00
#
_symmetry.space_group_name_H-M   'P 1'
#
loop_
_entity.id
_entity.type
_entity.pdbx_description
1 polymer ?
#
loop_
_entity_poly.entity_id
_entity_poly.type
_entity_poly.pdbx_seq_one_letter_code
_entity_poly.pdbx_strand_id
1 'polypeptide(L)'
;SKPFPGILDLFGSSGGLCEYRASLLAGHGFAVLALAYFRFEDLPEHLNDVCLEYFEEAVDFMLQHPKVKGPGVGLLGFSKGGDLCLSMASFLKGITATVVINACVANTIAPLRYKDMIIPGLSYDLKKHTITESGFLNFVDIWENPLEKTNHQSLIPLEKAQGPFLFIVSMDDHNWKSEVYARIASERLQAHGKDRPQIIYYPGSGHCIDPPYFPLSRASVHAVLGQPVFHGGEPKAHSKAQADAWQQIQTFFHKHLN
;
A
#
# COMPACT_ATOMS: atom_id res chain seq x y z
N SER A 1 -14.27 -4.29 -28.26
CA SER A 1 -13.08 -4.44 -27.40
C SER A 1 -13.30 -5.54 -26.37
N LYS A 2 -12.31 -6.41 -26.15
CA LYS A 2 -12.33 -7.47 -25.13
C LYS A 2 -12.27 -6.86 -23.71
N PRO A 3 -12.80 -7.53 -22.67
CA PRO A 3 -12.57 -7.12 -21.27
C PRO A 3 -11.09 -7.21 -20.88
N PHE A 4 -10.68 -6.40 -19.92
CA PHE A 4 -9.32 -6.29 -19.40
C PHE A 4 -9.27 -6.76 -17.93
N PRO A 5 -8.15 -7.31 -17.46
CA PRO A 5 -7.99 -7.58 -16.02
C PRO A 5 -8.08 -6.28 -15.22
N GLY A 6 -8.86 -6.30 -14.14
CA GLY A 6 -9.16 -5.12 -13.33
C GLY A 6 -8.17 -4.94 -12.17
N ILE A 7 -7.78 -3.70 -11.87
CA ILE A 7 -6.92 -3.35 -10.72
C ILE A 7 -7.52 -2.14 -10.00
N LEU A 8 -7.54 -2.15 -8.67
CA LEU A 8 -7.76 -0.96 -7.84
C LEU A 8 -6.40 -0.41 -7.42
N ASP A 9 -6.18 0.88 -7.60
CA ASP A 9 -4.94 1.59 -7.31
C ASP A 9 -5.14 2.58 -6.15
N LEU A 10 -4.46 2.34 -5.03
CA LEU A 10 -4.60 3.10 -3.79
C LEU A 10 -3.28 3.77 -3.39
N PHE A 11 -3.34 5.09 -3.19
CA PHE A 11 -2.22 5.89 -2.68
C PHE A 11 -2.24 6.03 -1.15
N GLY A 12 -1.19 6.64 -0.61
CA GLY A 12 -0.98 6.81 0.82
C GLY A 12 -1.81 7.92 1.47
N SER A 13 -1.38 8.31 2.67
CA SER A 13 -2.07 9.20 3.61
C SER A 13 -2.09 10.69 3.23
N SER A 14 -1.89 11.05 1.97
CA SER A 14 -1.99 12.45 1.53
C SER A 14 -3.42 12.86 1.19
N GLY A 15 -4.28 11.89 0.84
CA GLY A 15 -5.64 12.13 0.38
C GLY A 15 -5.68 12.68 -1.05
N GLY A 16 -6.87 13.06 -1.53
CA GLY A 16 -7.07 13.43 -2.92
C GLY A 16 -7.12 12.21 -3.85
N LEU A 17 -7.04 12.47 -5.16
CA LEU A 17 -7.03 11.46 -6.20
C LEU A 17 -5.74 11.57 -7.02
N CYS A 18 -4.90 10.53 -7.03
CA CYS A 18 -3.67 10.45 -7.81
C CYS A 18 -3.83 9.45 -8.95
N GLU A 19 -3.91 9.92 -10.19
CA GLU A 19 -4.28 9.09 -11.35
C GLU A 19 -3.08 8.62 -12.20
N TYR A 20 -1.89 9.18 -11.98
CA TYR A 20 -0.76 8.98 -12.90
C TYR A 20 -0.31 7.50 -12.93
N ARG A 21 -0.33 6.79 -11.80
CA ARG A 21 0.05 5.37 -11.76
C ARG A 21 -0.98 4.49 -12.46
N ALA A 22 -2.27 4.71 -12.17
CA ALA A 22 -3.36 4.00 -12.81
C ALA A 22 -3.40 4.20 -14.33
N SER A 23 -3.30 5.45 -14.80
CA SER A 23 -3.30 5.78 -16.24
C SER A 23 -2.13 5.16 -16.99
N LEU A 24 -0.92 5.19 -16.42
CA LEU A 24 0.24 4.53 -17.01
C LEU A 24 0.06 3.00 -17.05
N LEU A 25 -0.46 2.40 -15.98
CA LEU A 25 -0.67 0.95 -15.91
C LEU A 25 -1.77 0.50 -16.89
N ALA A 26 -2.78 1.33 -17.15
CA ALA A 26 -3.80 1.05 -18.16
C ALA A 26 -3.21 0.90 -19.58
N GLY A 27 -2.10 1.60 -19.87
CA GLY A 27 -1.33 1.44 -21.12
C GLY A 27 -0.72 0.05 -21.32
N HIS A 28 -0.71 -0.78 -20.27
CA HIS A 28 -0.20 -2.16 -20.28
C HIS A 28 -1.33 -3.21 -20.30
N GLY A 29 -2.56 -2.82 -20.66
CA GLY A 29 -3.65 -3.77 -20.90
C GLY A 29 -4.47 -4.14 -19.66
N PHE A 30 -4.47 -3.29 -18.64
CA PHE A 30 -5.31 -3.40 -17.45
C PHE A 30 -6.43 -2.35 -17.48
N ALA A 31 -7.57 -2.66 -16.87
CA ALA A 31 -8.53 -1.64 -16.46
C ALA A 31 -8.20 -1.24 -15.02
N VAL A 32 -7.79 0.01 -14.78
CA VAL A 32 -7.28 0.43 -13.47
C VAL A 32 -8.12 1.56 -12.90
N LEU A 33 -8.66 1.36 -11.70
CA LEU A 33 -9.41 2.38 -10.95
C LEU A 33 -8.48 3.05 -9.94
N ALA A 34 -8.10 4.30 -10.18
CA ALA A 34 -7.51 5.14 -9.14
C ALA A 34 -8.60 5.45 -8.11
N LEU A 35 -8.38 5.06 -6.85
CA LEU A 35 -9.39 5.16 -5.81
C LEU A 35 -8.97 6.17 -4.74
N ALA A 36 -9.65 7.31 -4.69
CA ALA A 36 -9.61 8.21 -3.55
C ALA A 36 -10.38 7.60 -2.37
N TYR A 37 -10.07 7.98 -1.14
CA TYR A 37 -10.82 7.53 0.04
C TYR A 37 -10.98 8.61 1.13
N PHE A 38 -10.36 9.79 0.94
CA PHE A 38 -10.53 10.98 1.77
C PHE A 38 -9.89 12.20 1.09
N ARG A 39 -10.25 13.43 1.50
CA ARG A 39 -9.80 14.72 0.95
C ARG A 39 -10.02 14.86 -0.56
N PHE A 40 -11.14 14.36 -1.07
CA PHE A 40 -11.48 14.47 -2.47
C PHE A 40 -12.99 14.62 -2.63
N GLU A 41 -13.43 15.70 -3.29
CA GLU A 41 -14.84 16.00 -3.53
C GLU A 41 -15.70 15.93 -2.26
N ASP A 42 -16.67 15.02 -2.19
CA ASP A 42 -17.59 14.82 -1.09
C ASP A 42 -17.12 13.76 -0.07
N LEU A 43 -15.95 13.15 -0.28
CA LEU A 43 -15.36 12.23 0.68
C LEU A 43 -14.91 12.96 1.97
N PRO A 44 -14.76 12.25 3.09
CA PRO A 44 -14.34 12.85 4.36
C PRO A 44 -13.06 13.69 4.24
N GLU A 45 -13.02 14.84 4.91
CA GLU A 45 -11.84 15.74 4.90
C GLU A 45 -10.66 15.15 5.69
N HIS A 46 -10.92 14.27 6.64
CA HIS A 46 -9.91 13.67 7.51
C HIS A 46 -10.06 12.16 7.57
N LEU A 47 -8.92 11.47 7.60
CA LEU A 47 -8.86 10.03 7.78
C LEU A 47 -8.96 9.70 9.29
N ASN A 48 -10.15 9.85 9.86
CA ASN A 48 -10.42 9.56 11.28
C ASN A 48 -10.96 8.15 11.50
N ASP A 49 -11.60 7.59 10.47
CA ASP A 49 -12.24 6.30 10.50
C ASP A 49 -12.30 5.75 9.07
N VAL A 50 -12.09 4.44 8.93
CA VAL A 50 -12.05 3.77 7.63
C VAL A 50 -13.02 2.60 7.64
N CYS A 51 -14.03 2.64 6.79
CA CYS A 51 -14.99 1.54 6.63
C CYS A 51 -14.63 0.71 5.39
N LEU A 52 -14.39 -0.59 5.55
CA LEU A 52 -14.07 -1.48 4.43
C LEU A 52 -15.23 -1.64 3.43
N GLU A 53 -16.47 -1.37 3.83
CA GLU A 53 -17.63 -1.36 2.95
C GLU A 53 -17.45 -0.40 1.77
N TYR A 54 -16.82 0.77 1.97
CA TYR A 54 -16.49 1.70 0.87
C TYR A 54 -15.61 1.04 -0.20
N PHE A 55 -14.64 0.24 0.24
CA PHE A 55 -13.72 -0.46 -0.65
C PHE A 55 -14.36 -1.72 -1.26
N GLU A 56 -15.30 -2.35 -0.55
CA GLU A 56 -16.15 -3.44 -1.06
C GLU A 56 -17.01 -2.95 -2.23
N GLU A 57 -17.64 -1.77 -2.09
CA GLU A 57 -18.38 -1.11 -3.16
C GLU A 57 -17.50 -0.82 -4.39
N ALA A 58 -16.25 -0.38 -4.19
CA ALA A 58 -15.31 -0.14 -5.29
C ALA A 58 -14.91 -1.44 -6.02
N VAL A 59 -14.73 -2.54 -5.28
CA VAL A 59 -14.48 -3.87 -5.85
C VAL A 59 -15.69 -4.33 -6.67
N ASP A 60 -16.89 -4.21 -6.11
CA ASP A 60 -18.13 -4.60 -6.79
C ASP A 60 -18.37 -3.76 -8.04
N PHE A 61 -18.15 -2.44 -7.97
CA PHE A 61 -18.22 -1.54 -9.12
C PHE A 61 -17.31 -2.01 -10.26
N MET A 62 -16.05 -2.33 -9.94
CA MET A 62 -15.10 -2.84 -10.93
C MET A 62 -15.54 -4.17 -11.51
N LEU A 63 -15.99 -5.12 -10.68
CA LEU A 63 -16.42 -6.44 -11.15
C LEU A 63 -17.71 -6.42 -11.98
N GLN A 64 -18.58 -5.42 -11.77
CA GLN A 64 -19.79 -5.23 -12.56
C GLN A 64 -19.53 -4.48 -13.89
N HIS A 65 -18.37 -3.83 -14.04
CA HIS A 65 -18.08 -3.07 -15.25
C HIS A 65 -17.86 -4.00 -16.46
N PRO A 66 -18.54 -3.80 -17.61
CA PRO A 66 -18.54 -4.74 -18.74
C PRO A 66 -17.19 -4.87 -19.47
N LYS A 67 -16.21 -4.03 -19.12
CA LYS A 67 -14.83 -4.10 -19.62
C LYS A 67 -13.83 -4.64 -18.62
N VAL A 68 -14.27 -5.07 -17.44
CA VAL A 68 -13.42 -5.78 -16.48
C VAL A 68 -13.66 -7.28 -16.64
N LYS A 69 -12.58 -8.06 -16.69
CA LYS A 69 -12.61 -9.49 -17.04
C LYS A 69 -13.18 -10.36 -15.91
N GLY A 70 -12.91 -10.02 -14.66
CA GLY A 70 -13.18 -10.89 -13.51
C GLY A 70 -12.36 -12.20 -13.54
N PRO A 71 -12.64 -13.17 -12.65
CA PRO A 71 -13.70 -13.17 -11.63
C PRO A 71 -13.39 -12.31 -10.39
N GLY A 72 -12.16 -11.82 -10.27
CA GLY A 72 -11.73 -10.90 -9.23
C GLY A 72 -10.89 -9.75 -9.79
N VAL A 73 -10.43 -8.89 -8.91
CA VAL A 73 -9.55 -7.73 -9.21
C VAL A 73 -8.19 -7.90 -8.54
N GLY A 74 -7.18 -7.23 -9.12
CA GLY A 74 -5.92 -6.97 -8.45
C GLY A 74 -6.00 -5.74 -7.56
N LEU A 75 -5.14 -5.68 -6.54
CA LEU A 75 -4.97 -4.52 -5.67
C LEU A 75 -3.53 -4.02 -5.76
N LEU A 76 -3.34 -2.72 -5.99
CA LEU A 76 -2.03 -2.06 -5.97
C LEU A 76 -2.05 -0.94 -4.93
N GLY A 77 -1.36 -1.15 -3.81
CA GLY A 77 -1.35 -0.20 -2.70
C GLY A 77 0.03 0.37 -2.42
N PHE A 78 0.11 1.67 -2.13
CA PHE A 78 1.32 2.33 -1.65
C PHE A 78 1.13 2.92 -0.25
N SER A 79 2.09 2.72 0.64
CA SER A 79 2.09 3.32 1.99
C SER A 79 0.82 2.92 2.76
N LYS A 80 0.04 3.89 3.27
CA LYS A 80 -1.30 3.64 3.85
C LYS A 80 -2.23 2.88 2.89
N GLY A 81 -2.21 3.18 1.59
CA GLY A 81 -2.97 2.42 0.59
C GLY A 81 -2.55 0.95 0.54
N GLY A 82 -1.30 0.64 0.90
CA GLY A 82 -0.81 -0.73 1.05
C GLY A 82 -1.47 -1.48 2.20
N ASP A 83 -1.58 -0.88 3.39
CA ASP A 83 -2.25 -1.53 4.53
C ASP A 83 -3.77 -1.73 4.27
N LEU A 84 -4.39 -0.82 3.50
CA LEU A 84 -5.76 -0.95 3.03
C LEU A 84 -5.89 -2.11 2.06
N CYS A 85 -4.99 -2.23 1.08
CA CYS A 85 -4.97 -3.37 0.16
C CYS A 85 -4.80 -4.72 0.90
N LEU A 86 -3.92 -4.78 1.91
CA LEU A 86 -3.77 -5.99 2.74
C LEU A 86 -5.05 -6.31 3.52
N SER A 87 -5.73 -5.29 4.04
CA SER A 87 -7.01 -5.44 4.73
C SER A 87 -8.12 -5.90 3.78
N MET A 88 -8.25 -5.27 2.62
CA MET A 88 -9.19 -5.68 1.56
C MET A 88 -8.96 -7.15 1.18
N ALA A 89 -7.71 -7.55 0.92
CA ALA A 89 -7.37 -8.93 0.60
C ALA A 89 -7.74 -9.93 1.71
N SER A 90 -7.70 -9.50 2.97
CA SER A 90 -7.97 -10.37 4.13
C SER A 90 -9.46 -10.52 4.46
N PHE A 91 -10.29 -9.53 4.10
CA PHE A 91 -11.69 -9.47 4.54
C PHE A 91 -12.71 -9.49 3.40
N LEU A 92 -12.36 -8.96 2.23
CA LEU A 92 -13.27 -8.85 1.10
C LEU A 92 -13.17 -10.06 0.18
N LYS A 93 -14.25 -10.32 -0.54
CA LYS A 93 -14.28 -11.29 -1.65
C LYS A 93 -13.84 -10.60 -2.95
N GLY A 94 -13.60 -11.40 -3.99
CA GLY A 94 -13.29 -10.86 -5.31
C GLY A 94 -11.87 -10.31 -5.46
N ILE A 95 -10.97 -10.55 -4.50
CA ILE A 95 -9.56 -10.16 -4.60
C ILE A 95 -8.73 -11.33 -5.11
N THR A 96 -8.11 -11.18 -6.29
CA THR A 96 -7.34 -12.24 -6.95
C THR A 96 -5.85 -12.16 -6.63
N ALA A 97 -5.27 -10.96 -6.57
CA ALA A 97 -3.84 -10.77 -6.33
C ALA A 97 -3.56 -9.40 -5.72
N THR A 98 -2.56 -9.29 -4.85
CA THR A 98 -2.27 -8.04 -4.13
C THR A 98 -0.79 -7.67 -4.25
N VAL A 99 -0.52 -6.45 -4.71
CA VAL A 99 0.81 -5.86 -4.74
C VAL A 99 0.83 -4.68 -3.78
N VAL A 100 1.83 -4.64 -2.91
CA VAL A 100 2.03 -3.53 -1.98
C VAL A 100 3.43 -2.97 -2.07
N ILE A 101 3.51 -1.64 -2.04
CA ILE A 101 4.75 -0.87 -2.12
C ILE A 101 4.93 -0.18 -0.77
N ASN A 102 6.01 -0.52 -0.06
CA ASN A 102 6.38 0.09 1.21
C ASN A 102 5.20 0.18 2.19
N ALA A 103 4.58 -0.97 2.48
CA ALA A 103 3.36 -1.06 3.27
C ALA A 103 3.59 -1.57 4.70
N CYS A 104 2.79 -1.08 5.64
CA CYS A 104 2.67 -1.67 6.97
C CYS A 104 1.73 -2.89 6.93
N VAL A 105 2.06 -3.93 7.72
CA VAL A 105 1.23 -5.14 7.89
C VAL A 105 0.24 -5.03 9.05
N ALA A 106 0.24 -3.89 9.73
CA ALA A 106 -0.76 -3.50 10.70
C ALA A 106 -1.57 -2.33 10.13
N ASN A 107 -2.82 -2.20 10.58
CA ASN A 107 -3.63 -1.04 10.26
C ASN A 107 -3.02 0.21 10.91
N THR A 108 -2.78 1.27 10.14
CA THR A 108 -2.18 2.52 10.64
C THR A 108 -3.12 3.72 10.58
N ILE A 109 -2.78 4.81 11.28
CA ILE A 109 -3.45 6.12 11.26
C ILE A 109 -4.83 6.16 11.91
N ALA A 110 -5.80 5.41 11.41
CA ALA A 110 -7.19 5.41 11.85
C ALA A 110 -7.70 4.00 12.11
N PRO A 111 -8.65 3.79 13.04
CA PRO A 111 -9.34 2.52 13.17
C PRO A 111 -9.98 2.09 11.86
N LEU A 112 -9.89 0.80 11.56
CA LEU A 112 -10.52 0.18 10.40
C LEU A 112 -11.73 -0.63 10.87
N ARG A 113 -12.89 -0.41 10.26
CA ARG A 113 -14.15 -1.09 10.55
C ARG A 113 -14.60 -1.93 9.36
N TYR A 114 -15.17 -3.09 9.66
CA TYR A 114 -15.91 -3.90 8.68
C TYR A 114 -16.98 -4.69 9.42
N LYS A 115 -18.25 -4.33 9.21
CA LYS A 115 -19.38 -4.87 9.99
C LYS A 115 -19.10 -4.67 11.49
N ASP A 116 -19.18 -5.73 12.29
CA ASP A 116 -18.93 -5.68 13.74
C ASP A 116 -17.42 -5.74 14.11
N MET A 117 -16.54 -5.89 13.13
CA MET A 117 -15.10 -5.97 13.36
C MET A 117 -14.47 -4.58 13.38
N ILE A 118 -13.58 -4.35 14.35
CA ILE A 118 -12.72 -3.16 14.43
C ILE A 118 -11.26 -3.62 14.57
N ILE A 119 -10.39 -3.11 13.70
CA ILE A 119 -8.94 -3.21 13.84
C ILE A 119 -8.43 -1.83 14.27
N PRO A 120 -7.89 -1.69 15.50
CA PRO A 120 -7.35 -0.41 15.94
C PRO A 120 -6.15 0.01 15.09
N GLY A 121 -5.89 1.31 15.02
CA GLY A 121 -4.66 1.82 14.44
C GLY A 121 -3.45 1.41 15.29
N LEU A 122 -2.34 1.06 14.63
CA LEU A 122 -1.05 0.83 15.25
C LEU A 122 -0.63 2.10 16.01
N SER A 123 -0.27 1.90 17.27
CA SER A 123 0.20 2.98 18.14
C SER A 123 1.47 3.62 17.56
N TYR A 124 1.63 4.91 17.82
CA TYR A 124 2.83 5.66 17.47
C TYR A 124 3.14 6.72 18.54
N ASP A 125 4.42 7.08 18.68
CA ASP A 125 4.88 8.15 19.54
C ASP A 125 5.64 9.20 18.71
N LEU A 126 5.00 10.35 18.47
CA LEU A 126 5.60 11.46 17.74
C LEU A 126 6.85 12.01 18.41
N LYS A 127 7.10 11.76 19.70
CA LYS A 127 8.34 12.18 20.37
C LYS A 127 9.56 11.38 19.91
N LYS A 128 9.36 10.22 19.27
CA LYS A 128 10.44 9.38 18.70
C LYS A 128 10.89 9.83 17.32
N HIS A 129 10.29 10.89 16.75
CA HIS A 129 10.78 11.44 15.50
C HIS A 129 12.22 11.93 15.69
N THR A 130 13.00 11.84 14.62
CA THR A 130 14.32 12.46 14.56
C THR A 130 14.30 13.58 13.54
N ILE A 131 15.31 14.45 13.59
CA ILE A 131 15.50 15.51 12.62
C ILE A 131 16.82 15.22 11.91
N THR A 132 16.78 15.16 10.58
CA THR A 132 17.98 15.01 9.75
C THR A 132 18.89 16.23 9.87
N GLU A 133 20.16 16.11 9.48
CA GLU A 133 21.09 17.25 9.46
C GLU A 133 20.56 18.44 8.63
N SER A 134 19.75 18.17 7.62
CA SER A 134 19.11 19.18 6.75
C SER A 134 17.78 19.73 7.30
N GLY A 135 17.37 19.35 8.51
CA GLY A 135 16.18 19.89 9.17
C GLY A 135 14.86 19.20 8.83
N PHE A 136 14.87 18.10 8.07
CA PHE A 136 13.65 17.33 7.75
C PHE A 136 13.26 16.39 8.90
N LEU A 137 11.95 16.26 9.14
CA LEU A 137 11.40 15.26 10.06
C LEU A 137 11.59 13.86 9.50
N ASN A 138 12.05 12.93 10.33
CA ASN A 138 12.20 11.53 10.01
C ASN A 138 11.31 10.70 10.96
N PHE A 139 10.42 9.90 10.38
CA PHE A 139 9.36 9.19 11.12
C PHE A 139 9.61 7.69 11.24
N VAL A 140 10.73 7.17 10.75
CA VAL A 140 11.01 5.73 10.71
C VAL A 140 10.81 5.00 12.05
N ASP A 141 11.04 5.69 13.18
CA ASP A 141 10.96 5.15 14.54
C ASP A 141 9.72 5.57 15.35
N ILE A 142 8.77 6.31 14.77
CA ILE A 142 7.57 6.73 15.52
C ILE A 142 6.59 5.58 15.74
N TRP A 143 6.55 4.62 14.81
CA TRP A 143 5.58 3.53 14.82
C TRP A 143 6.02 2.44 15.81
N GLU A 144 5.11 2.04 16.69
CA GLU A 144 5.39 0.96 17.63
C GLU A 144 5.48 -0.40 16.92
N ASN A 145 6.06 -1.38 17.60
CA ASN A 145 6.18 -2.72 17.06
C ASN A 145 4.80 -3.42 17.07
N PRO A 146 4.26 -3.84 15.90
CA PRO A 146 2.94 -4.47 15.84
C PRO A 146 2.92 -5.89 16.43
N LEU A 147 4.08 -6.51 16.70
CA LEU A 147 4.18 -7.81 17.38
C LEU A 147 4.08 -7.71 18.92
N GLU A 148 4.14 -6.50 19.49
CA GLU A 148 3.98 -6.33 20.92
C GLU A 148 2.54 -6.59 21.36
N LYS A 149 2.36 -7.16 22.56
CA LYS A 149 1.06 -7.57 23.09
C LYS A 149 0.01 -6.44 23.05
N THR A 150 0.43 -5.20 23.30
CA THR A 150 -0.42 -4.00 23.30
C THR A 150 -0.86 -3.59 21.89
N ASN A 151 -0.09 -3.92 20.86
CA ASN A 151 -0.34 -3.52 19.48
C ASN A 151 -0.83 -4.68 18.59
N HIS A 152 -0.79 -5.92 19.08
CA HIS A 152 -1.11 -7.11 18.30
C HIS A 152 -2.49 -7.07 17.63
N GLN A 153 -3.47 -6.39 18.24
CA GLN A 153 -4.80 -6.22 17.65
C GLN A 153 -4.81 -5.39 16.35
N SER A 154 -3.78 -4.60 16.09
CA SER A 154 -3.64 -3.83 14.84
C SER A 154 -3.16 -4.68 13.65
N LEU A 155 -2.62 -5.89 13.89
CA LEU A 155 -2.13 -6.75 12.81
C LEU A 155 -3.26 -7.16 11.87
N ILE A 156 -3.03 -7.00 10.57
CA ILE A 156 -3.95 -7.43 9.54
C ILE A 156 -3.80 -8.95 9.36
N PRO A 157 -4.88 -9.75 9.40
CA PRO A 157 -4.82 -11.21 9.35
C PRO A 157 -4.60 -11.71 7.92
N LEU A 158 -3.39 -11.54 7.38
CA LEU A 158 -3.02 -11.88 6.00
C LEU A 158 -3.30 -13.34 5.63
N GLU A 159 -3.31 -14.25 6.61
CA GLU A 159 -3.66 -15.65 6.44
C GLU A 159 -5.10 -15.89 5.96
N LYS A 160 -5.99 -14.89 6.08
CA LYS A 160 -7.35 -14.97 5.55
C LYS A 160 -7.42 -14.71 4.05
N ALA A 161 -6.42 -14.03 3.49
CA ALA A 161 -6.38 -13.75 2.07
C ALA A 161 -6.22 -15.02 1.23
N GLN A 162 -6.89 -15.03 0.07
CA GLN A 162 -6.88 -16.16 -0.86
C GLN A 162 -5.82 -15.99 -1.95
N GLY A 163 -5.61 -14.76 -2.43
CA GLY A 163 -4.67 -14.44 -3.49
C GLY A 163 -3.21 -14.34 -3.02
N PRO A 164 -2.25 -14.44 -3.95
CA PRO A 164 -0.83 -14.23 -3.65
C PRO A 164 -0.52 -12.76 -3.40
N PHE A 165 0.62 -12.55 -2.74
CA PHE A 165 1.15 -11.21 -2.47
C PHE A 165 2.50 -11.00 -3.15
N LEU A 166 2.71 -9.77 -3.62
CA LEU A 166 4.02 -9.21 -3.96
C LEU A 166 4.27 -7.98 -3.08
N PHE A 167 5.37 -8.01 -2.34
CA PHE A 167 5.87 -6.87 -1.57
C PHE A 167 7.05 -6.24 -2.30
N ILE A 168 6.92 -4.96 -2.62
CA ILE A 168 8.00 -4.09 -3.09
C ILE A 168 8.49 -3.30 -1.89
N VAL A 169 9.76 -3.50 -1.53
CA VAL A 169 10.35 -3.00 -0.29
C VAL A 169 11.57 -2.14 -0.57
N SER A 170 11.53 -0.93 -0.04
CA SER A 170 12.61 0.03 -0.03
C SER A 170 13.43 -0.10 1.24
N MET A 171 14.74 -0.28 1.09
CA MET A 171 15.65 -0.52 2.21
C MET A 171 16.13 0.78 2.88
N ASP A 172 15.90 1.93 2.26
CA ASP A 172 16.18 3.26 2.79
C ASP A 172 14.88 4.03 3.04
N ASP A 173 13.82 3.31 3.44
CA ASP A 173 12.52 3.91 3.77
C ASP A 173 12.57 4.62 5.13
N HIS A 174 12.36 5.94 5.11
CA HIS A 174 12.38 6.79 6.30
C HIS A 174 10.99 7.19 6.83
N ASN A 175 9.91 6.65 6.24
CA ASN A 175 8.57 6.83 6.77
C ASN A 175 8.25 5.77 7.82
N TRP A 176 8.68 4.53 7.59
CA TRP A 176 8.52 3.40 8.51
C TRP A 176 9.39 2.20 8.10
N LYS A 177 9.38 1.13 8.90
CA LYS A 177 10.25 -0.05 8.73
C LYS A 177 9.68 -1.07 7.74
N SER A 178 9.56 -0.70 6.47
CA SER A 178 9.00 -1.54 5.40
C SER A 178 9.63 -2.94 5.31
N GLU A 179 10.95 -3.07 5.48
CA GLU A 179 11.65 -4.37 5.52
C GLU A 179 11.15 -5.26 6.67
N VAL A 180 11.01 -4.68 7.87
CA VAL A 180 10.53 -5.40 9.05
C VAL A 180 9.10 -5.88 8.82
N TYR A 181 8.24 -5.04 8.27
CA TYR A 181 6.84 -5.40 7.99
C TYR A 181 6.73 -6.52 6.94
N ALA A 182 7.50 -6.46 5.84
CA ALA A 182 7.50 -7.53 4.84
C ALA A 182 7.97 -8.88 5.41
N ARG A 183 8.96 -8.87 6.30
CA ARG A 183 9.38 -10.08 7.04
C ARG A 183 8.27 -10.62 7.93
N ILE A 184 7.59 -9.75 8.69
CA ILE A 184 6.45 -10.15 9.53
C ILE A 184 5.34 -10.79 8.67
N ALA A 185 5.01 -10.22 7.51
CA ALA A 185 4.05 -10.82 6.57
C ALA A 185 4.48 -12.23 6.14
N SER A 186 5.73 -12.40 5.71
CA SER A 186 6.26 -13.70 5.30
C SER A 186 6.18 -14.73 6.43
N GLU A 187 6.60 -14.36 7.64
CA GLU A 187 6.58 -15.26 8.81
C GLU A 187 5.14 -15.64 9.18
N ARG A 188 4.22 -14.65 9.22
CA ARG A 188 2.81 -14.87 9.54
C ARG A 188 2.12 -15.80 8.54
N LEU A 189 2.32 -15.58 7.24
CA LEU A 189 1.72 -16.41 6.18
C LEU A 189 2.21 -17.86 6.29
N GLN A 190 3.52 -18.07 6.40
CA GLN A 190 4.09 -19.41 6.53
C GLN A 190 3.64 -20.12 7.81
N ALA A 191 3.55 -19.40 8.94
CA ALA A 191 3.07 -19.96 10.21
C ALA A 191 1.61 -20.45 10.14
N HIS A 192 0.81 -19.94 9.20
CA HIS A 192 -0.57 -20.37 8.96
C HIS A 192 -0.70 -21.27 7.72
N GLY A 193 0.40 -21.84 7.23
CA GLY A 193 0.40 -22.79 6.11
C GLY A 193 0.11 -22.17 4.74
N LYS A 194 0.25 -20.85 4.60
CA LYS A 194 0.18 -20.17 3.30
C LYS A 194 1.54 -20.16 2.61
N ASP A 195 1.52 -20.04 1.29
CA ASP A 195 2.73 -19.85 0.50
C ASP A 195 3.48 -18.58 0.94
N ARG A 196 4.82 -18.66 0.86
CA ARG A 196 5.68 -17.49 1.09
C ARG A 196 5.36 -16.42 0.04
N PRO A 197 5.13 -15.16 0.44
CA PRO A 197 4.90 -14.08 -0.51
C PRO A 197 6.17 -13.79 -1.33
N GLN A 198 6.00 -13.26 -2.53
CA GLN A 198 7.14 -12.70 -3.27
C GLN A 198 7.53 -11.38 -2.59
N ILE A 199 8.81 -11.20 -2.27
CA ILE A 199 9.33 -9.96 -1.70
C ILE A 199 10.54 -9.53 -2.50
N ILE A 200 10.57 -8.28 -2.93
CA ILE A 200 11.68 -7.69 -3.66
C ILE A 200 12.21 -6.51 -2.85
N TYR A 201 13.47 -6.60 -2.47
CA TYR A 201 14.17 -5.57 -1.69
C TYR A 201 15.03 -4.72 -2.62
N TYR A 202 14.91 -3.41 -2.50
CA TYR A 202 15.66 -2.43 -3.29
C TYR A 202 16.58 -1.59 -2.40
N PRO A 203 17.89 -1.92 -2.33
CA PRO A 203 18.90 -1.14 -1.62
C PRO A 203 18.96 0.31 -2.11
N GLY A 204 19.06 1.27 -1.18
CA GLY A 204 19.21 2.69 -1.49
C GLY A 204 17.98 3.34 -2.15
N SER A 205 16.81 2.69 -2.09
CA SER A 205 15.54 3.30 -2.48
C SER A 205 14.78 3.75 -1.24
N GLY A 206 14.19 4.95 -1.29
CA GLY A 206 13.32 5.48 -0.24
C GLY A 206 11.84 5.17 -0.44
N HIS A 207 11.00 5.77 0.41
CA HIS A 207 9.59 5.44 0.54
C HIS A 207 8.79 5.57 -0.77
N CYS A 208 8.96 6.65 -1.53
CA CYS A 208 8.13 6.96 -2.69
C CYS A 208 8.58 6.24 -3.97
N ILE A 209 8.33 4.93 -4.09
CA ILE A 209 8.54 4.19 -5.36
C ILE A 209 7.41 4.54 -6.35
N ASP A 210 7.64 5.54 -7.18
CA ASP A 210 6.75 5.98 -8.25
C ASP A 210 6.99 5.20 -9.57
N PRO A 211 6.14 5.35 -10.61
CA PRO A 211 6.41 4.81 -11.94
C PRO A 211 7.77 5.25 -12.50
N PRO A 212 8.31 4.54 -13.51
CA PRO A 212 9.67 4.75 -13.99
C PRO A 212 9.95 6.20 -14.38
N TYR A 213 11.15 6.66 -14.03
CA TYR A 213 11.69 7.98 -14.36
C TYR A 213 11.03 9.18 -13.68
N PHE A 214 10.10 8.97 -12.74
CA PHE A 214 9.73 10.03 -11.81
C PHE A 214 10.96 10.44 -10.98
N PRO A 215 11.23 11.75 -10.84
CA PRO A 215 12.38 12.21 -10.07
C PRO A 215 12.21 11.86 -8.59
N LEU A 216 13.28 11.37 -7.97
CA LEU A 216 13.28 11.05 -6.54
C LEU A 216 12.92 12.29 -5.71
N SER A 217 11.84 12.19 -4.92
CA SER A 217 11.52 13.12 -3.85
C SER A 217 12.11 12.63 -2.53
N ARG A 218 13.33 13.08 -2.20
CA ARG A 218 14.01 12.71 -0.94
C ARG A 218 13.32 13.28 0.29
N ALA A 219 12.69 14.43 0.14
CA ALA A 219 11.90 15.08 1.16
C ALA A 219 10.80 15.93 0.53
N SER A 220 9.65 16.01 1.18
CA SER A 220 8.53 16.83 0.73
C SER A 220 7.69 17.34 1.90
N VAL A 221 6.87 18.37 1.68
CA VAL A 221 5.90 18.81 2.69
C VAL A 221 4.74 17.82 2.70
N HIS A 222 4.57 17.10 3.80
CA HIS A 222 3.50 16.11 3.93
C HIS A 222 2.13 16.81 3.92
N ALA A 223 1.28 16.46 2.97
CA ALA A 223 0.06 17.20 2.64
C ALA A 223 -0.96 17.31 3.80
N VAL A 224 -0.91 16.40 4.78
CA VAL A 224 -1.77 16.43 5.97
C VAL A 224 -1.08 17.10 7.16
N LEU A 225 0.24 16.97 7.29
CA LEU A 225 0.97 17.49 8.47
C LEU A 225 1.41 18.94 8.26
N GLY A 226 1.54 19.38 7.00
CA GLY A 226 2.12 20.68 6.66
C GLY A 226 3.60 20.81 7.05
N GLN A 227 4.29 19.69 7.29
CA GLN A 227 5.68 19.64 7.76
C GLN A 227 6.58 18.96 6.72
N PRO A 228 7.87 19.36 6.62
CA PRO A 228 8.79 18.76 5.68
C PRO A 228 9.34 17.42 6.22
N VAL A 229 9.04 16.34 5.51
CA VAL A 229 9.33 14.95 5.90
C VAL A 229 10.37 14.36 4.97
N PHE A 230 11.31 13.60 5.55
CA PHE A 230 12.32 12.84 4.83
C PHE A 230 11.79 11.45 4.45
N HIS A 231 12.00 11.06 3.19
CA HIS A 231 11.52 9.79 2.63
C HIS A 231 12.66 8.81 2.31
N GLY A 232 13.90 9.28 2.34
CA GLY A 232 15.09 8.51 1.98
C GLY A 232 15.29 8.38 0.46
N GLY A 233 16.23 7.50 0.09
CA GLY A 233 16.58 7.17 -1.27
C GLY A 233 17.82 7.90 -1.80
N GLU A 234 18.55 7.18 -2.66
CA GLU A 234 19.69 7.65 -3.44
C GLU A 234 19.33 7.70 -4.93
N PRO A 235 19.52 8.82 -5.65
CA PRO A 235 18.94 9.05 -6.98
C PRO A 235 19.14 7.90 -7.98
N LYS A 236 20.36 7.36 -8.07
CA LYS A 236 20.70 6.29 -9.01
C LYS A 236 20.10 4.94 -8.61
N ALA A 237 20.06 4.64 -7.32
CA ALA A 237 19.52 3.37 -6.83
C ALA A 237 17.99 3.38 -6.90
N HIS A 238 17.39 4.48 -6.46
CA HIS A 238 15.94 4.68 -6.47
C HIS A 238 15.35 4.67 -7.89
N SER A 239 15.96 5.36 -8.85
CA SER A 239 15.49 5.33 -10.25
C SER A 239 15.51 3.92 -10.87
N LYS A 240 16.53 3.12 -10.54
CA LYS A 240 16.58 1.69 -10.95
C LYS A 240 15.51 0.86 -10.27
N ALA A 241 15.26 1.10 -8.98
CA ALA A 241 14.21 0.43 -8.23
C ALA A 241 12.83 0.71 -8.83
N GLN A 242 12.53 1.96 -9.19
CA GLN A 242 11.27 2.33 -9.86
C GLN A 242 11.08 1.61 -11.19
N ALA A 243 12.14 1.57 -12.02
CA ALA A 243 12.11 0.89 -13.32
C ALA A 243 11.85 -0.62 -13.18
N ASP A 244 12.56 -1.29 -12.28
CA ASP A 244 12.39 -2.73 -12.04
C ASP A 244 11.04 -3.02 -11.37
N ALA A 245 10.67 -2.31 -10.31
CA ALA A 245 9.40 -2.49 -9.60
C ALA A 245 8.20 -2.39 -10.57
N TRP A 246 8.23 -1.43 -11.50
CA TRP A 246 7.21 -1.30 -12.53
C TRP A 246 7.06 -2.56 -13.39
N GLN A 247 8.18 -3.17 -13.80
CA GLN A 247 8.18 -4.42 -14.55
C GLN A 247 7.68 -5.60 -13.71
N GLN A 248 8.07 -5.66 -12.43
CA GLN A 248 7.65 -6.71 -11.50
C GLN A 248 6.15 -6.65 -11.23
N ILE A 249 5.59 -5.46 -11.02
CA ILE A 249 4.15 -5.22 -10.83
C ILE A 249 3.36 -5.72 -12.05
N GLN A 250 3.77 -5.34 -13.26
CA GLN A 250 3.11 -5.78 -14.49
C GLN A 250 3.18 -7.30 -14.67
N THR A 251 4.37 -7.88 -14.46
CA THR A 251 4.59 -9.32 -14.59
C THR A 251 3.71 -10.10 -13.62
N PHE A 252 3.63 -9.63 -12.37
CA PHE A 252 2.81 -10.24 -11.33
C PHE A 252 1.33 -10.18 -11.69
N PHE A 253 0.81 -9.01 -12.08
CA PHE A 253 -0.61 -8.89 -12.43
C PHE A 253 -0.97 -9.63 -13.71
N HIS A 254 -0.12 -9.63 -14.74
CA HIS A 254 -0.36 -10.44 -15.94
C HIS A 254 -0.34 -11.94 -15.66
N LYS A 255 0.44 -12.40 -14.68
CA LYS A 255 0.45 -13.81 -14.28
C LYS A 255 -0.83 -14.21 -13.54
N HIS A 256 -1.36 -13.33 -12.69
CA HIS A 256 -2.41 -13.70 -11.74
C HIS A 256 -3.81 -13.23 -12.12
N LEU A 257 -3.96 -12.23 -12.99
CA LEU A 257 -5.26 -11.68 -13.40
C LEU A 257 -5.67 -12.06 -14.83
N ASN A 258 -4.77 -12.65 -15.62
CA ASN A 258 -5.08 -13.13 -16.98
C ASN A 258 -5.59 -14.57 -16.98
#